data_AF-A0A936NV54-F1
#
_entry.id   AF-A0A936NV54-F1
#
_cell.length_a   1.000
_cell.length_b   1.000
_cell.length_c   1.000
_cell.angle_alpha   90.00
_cell.angle_beta   90.00
_cell.angle_gamma   90.00
#
_symmetry.space_group_name_H-M   'P 1'
#
loop_
_entity.id
_entity.type
_entity.pdbx_description
1 polymer ?
#
loop_
_entity_poly.entity_id
_entity_poly.type
_entity_poly.pdbx_seq_one_letter_code
_entity_poly.pdbx_strand_id
1 'polypeptide(L)'
;MAKNYTVYWTNSEFKRIKNSNDPYIQYAFGNQLKKVQPGDILWILSYTKNDGLLLIGKIVVGREVGHAEARRIFGGRPWSQYGVAADEQTMEMFREISLNNEISKLRFISKTNDRLKYDGSFFDAQQLRAVRELTTNSASRLNSLWSSDKGRISDTAKIINSTGGGFGTPENNKKVEISAIKHVIQYLKARNWKVASVEADRKGYDLSCQKGHQKMHIEVKGISGSEVAFIITNGEMIRAQQDGNFYIYAVTDATSNPKIHIYDCIQLTEKFEIIPIAFRVFKKQSR
;
A
#
# COMPACT_ATOMS: atom_id res chain seq x y z
N MET A 1 11.78 16.78 24.88
CA MET A 1 11.59 16.37 23.46
C MET A 1 11.25 14.90 23.45
N ALA A 2 10.29 14.49 22.62
CA ALA A 2 9.94 13.08 22.44
C ALA A 2 11.14 12.27 21.94
N LYS A 3 11.41 11.14 22.58
CA LYS A 3 12.46 10.23 22.16
C LYS A 3 11.91 9.22 21.17
N ASN A 4 12.79 8.72 20.32
CA ASN A 4 12.44 7.77 19.27
C ASN A 4 13.19 6.47 19.52
N TYR A 5 12.47 5.36 19.62
CA TYR A 5 13.03 4.05 19.92
C TYR A 5 12.70 3.06 18.82
N THR A 6 13.62 2.14 18.50
CA THR A 6 13.29 0.96 17.70
C THR A 6 12.89 -0.20 18.60
N VAL A 7 11.82 -0.89 18.25
CA VAL A 7 11.36 -2.11 18.94
C VAL A 7 11.29 -3.23 17.92
N TYR A 8 11.90 -4.37 18.23
CA TYR A 8 11.87 -5.53 17.35
C TYR A 8 10.70 -6.44 17.67
N TRP A 9 9.93 -6.79 16.65
CA TRP A 9 8.96 -7.86 16.68
C TRP A 9 9.48 -9.04 15.87
N THR A 10 9.33 -10.22 16.46
CA THR A 10 9.59 -11.47 15.77
C THR A 10 8.61 -11.67 14.61
N ASN A 11 8.99 -12.52 13.65
CA ASN A 11 8.10 -12.90 12.55
C ASN A 11 6.77 -13.48 13.06
N SER A 12 6.77 -14.17 14.20
CA SER A 12 5.54 -14.68 14.82
C SER A 12 4.60 -13.58 15.31
N GLU A 13 5.15 -12.55 15.96
CA GLU A 13 4.36 -11.37 16.40
C GLU A 13 3.82 -10.59 15.21
N PHE A 14 4.65 -10.42 14.17
CA PHE A 14 4.23 -9.73 12.95
C PHE A 14 3.11 -10.49 12.22
N LYS A 15 3.26 -11.81 12.04
CA LYS A 15 2.21 -12.67 11.45
C LYS A 15 0.92 -12.64 12.24
N ARG A 16 0.98 -12.53 13.57
CA ARG A 16 -0.22 -12.48 14.41
C ARG A 16 -1.11 -11.30 14.04
N ILE A 17 -0.52 -10.13 13.80
CA ILE A 17 -1.27 -8.93 13.43
C ILE A 17 -1.70 -8.99 11.96
N LYS A 18 -0.83 -9.46 11.06
CA LYS A 18 -1.18 -9.67 9.64
C LYS A 18 -2.38 -10.60 9.45
N ASN A 19 -2.54 -11.59 10.32
CA ASN A 19 -3.65 -12.54 10.30
C ASN A 19 -4.84 -12.13 11.19
N SER A 20 -4.75 -11.00 11.89
CA SER A 20 -5.85 -10.51 12.73
C SER A 20 -6.82 -9.66 11.91
N ASN A 21 -8.08 -9.59 12.37
CA ASN A 21 -9.08 -8.70 11.77
C ASN A 21 -8.85 -7.21 12.14
N ASP A 22 -7.82 -6.91 12.93
CA ASP A 22 -7.50 -5.59 13.44
C ASP A 22 -6.13 -5.13 12.91
N PRO A 23 -6.08 -4.27 11.88
CA PRO A 23 -4.82 -3.88 11.25
C PRO A 23 -4.00 -2.88 12.07
N TYR A 24 -4.50 -2.41 13.23
CA TYR A 24 -3.86 -1.35 14.01
C TYR A 24 -2.82 -1.90 15.00
N ILE A 25 -1.68 -1.22 15.07
CA ILE A 25 -0.66 -1.51 16.08
C ILE A 25 -0.98 -0.69 17.34
N GLN A 26 -1.72 -1.31 18.24
CA GLN A 26 -2.24 -0.63 19.44
C GLN A 26 -1.30 -0.70 20.63
N TYR A 27 -0.47 -1.74 20.71
CA TYR A 27 0.32 -2.01 21.90
C TYR A 27 1.70 -2.55 21.57
N ALA A 28 2.68 -2.22 22.42
CA ALA A 28 3.99 -2.85 22.44
C ALA A 28 4.36 -3.24 23.87
N PHE A 29 5.03 -4.38 24.03
CA PHE A 29 5.42 -4.93 25.33
C PHE A 29 6.86 -5.40 25.29
N GLY A 30 7.56 -5.23 26.42
CA GLY A 30 8.94 -5.69 26.55
C GLY A 30 9.63 -5.06 27.74
N ASN A 31 10.55 -5.82 28.37
CA ASN A 31 11.21 -5.38 29.61
C ASN A 31 12.01 -4.09 29.46
N GLN A 32 12.41 -3.78 28.23
CA GLN A 32 13.18 -2.59 27.89
C GLN A 32 12.31 -1.35 27.63
N LEU A 33 10.97 -1.48 27.65
CA LEU A 33 10.04 -0.36 27.49
C LEU A 33 9.80 0.42 28.78
N LYS A 34 10.31 -0.04 29.93
CA LYS A 34 10.24 0.69 31.22
C LYS A 34 10.79 2.12 31.21
N LYS A 35 11.57 2.47 30.18
CA LYS A 35 12.21 3.79 30.00
C LYS A 35 11.44 4.71 29.06
N VAL A 36 10.40 4.19 28.42
CA VAL A 36 9.58 4.88 27.42
C VAL A 36 8.45 5.58 28.14
N GLN A 37 8.15 6.81 27.74
CA GLN A 37 7.13 7.65 28.38
C GLN A 37 6.08 8.12 27.36
N PRO A 38 4.90 8.59 27.82
CA PRO A 38 3.93 9.26 26.95
C PRO A 38 4.59 10.37 26.11
N GLY A 39 4.24 10.41 24.82
CA GLY A 39 4.82 11.30 23.82
C GLY A 39 6.03 10.73 23.07
N ASP A 40 6.71 9.69 23.59
CA ASP A 40 7.77 9.00 22.86
C ASP A 40 7.21 8.25 21.65
N ILE A 41 8.09 7.93 20.70
CA ILE A 41 7.73 7.22 19.47
C ILE A 41 8.45 5.88 19.42
N LEU A 42 7.71 4.80 19.21
CA LEU A 42 8.25 3.47 18.93
C LEU A 42 8.12 3.16 17.44
N TRP A 43 9.25 2.85 16.82
CA TRP A 43 9.35 2.33 15.46
C TRP A 43 9.46 0.81 15.52
N ILE A 44 8.43 0.11 15.04
CA ILE A 44 8.35 -1.35 15.12
C ILE A 44 9.03 -1.95 13.91
N LEU A 45 10.10 -2.71 14.15
CA LEU A 45 10.90 -3.36 13.13
C LEU A 45 10.65 -4.87 13.15
N SER A 46 10.67 -5.50 11.98
CA SER A 46 10.65 -6.94 11.82
C SER A 46 11.69 -7.38 10.80
N TYR A 47 12.12 -8.64 10.85
CA TYR A 47 13.09 -9.19 9.93
C TYR A 47 12.62 -10.55 9.42
N THR A 48 12.67 -10.75 8.10
CA THR A 48 12.45 -12.06 7.47
C THR A 48 13.63 -12.37 6.54
N LYS A 49 13.86 -13.66 6.27
CA LYS A 49 14.91 -14.08 5.33
C LYS A 49 14.65 -13.63 3.89
N ASN A 50 13.38 -13.47 3.52
CA ASN A 50 12.99 -13.15 2.14
C ASN A 50 12.94 -11.64 1.89
N ASP A 51 12.44 -10.88 2.86
CA ASP A 51 12.15 -9.44 2.70
C ASP A 51 13.23 -8.56 3.34
N GLY A 52 14.09 -9.15 4.18
CA GLY A 52 15.11 -8.43 4.93
C GLY A 52 14.51 -7.64 6.10
N LEU A 53 15.07 -6.45 6.37
CA LEU A 53 14.61 -5.58 7.45
C LEU A 53 13.40 -4.75 7.02
N LEU A 54 12.34 -4.81 7.80
CA LEU A 54 11.08 -4.11 7.57
C LEU A 54 10.78 -3.13 8.69
N LEU A 55 10.26 -1.96 8.33
CA LEU A 55 9.54 -1.06 9.24
C LEU A 55 8.06 -1.38 9.11
N ILE A 56 7.47 -1.88 10.21
CA ILE A 56 6.11 -2.41 10.19
C ILE A 56 5.10 -1.60 11.00
N GLY A 57 5.57 -0.69 11.85
CA GLY A 57 4.71 0.05 12.75
C GLY A 57 5.33 1.32 13.28
N LYS A 58 4.45 2.23 13.69
CA LYS A 58 4.77 3.41 14.48
C LYS A 58 3.73 3.51 15.60
N ILE A 59 4.21 3.65 16.83
CA ILE A 59 3.36 3.94 18.00
C ILE A 59 3.82 5.27 18.56
N VAL A 60 2.93 6.27 18.58
CA VAL A 60 3.10 7.40 19.50
C VAL A 60 2.53 6.95 20.84
N VAL A 61 3.37 6.96 21.87
CA VAL A 61 3.00 6.40 23.17
C VAL A 61 2.01 7.34 23.85
N GLY A 62 0.77 6.87 24.05
CA GLY A 62 -0.25 7.64 24.77
C GLY A 62 -0.20 7.40 26.27
N ARG A 63 0.00 6.14 26.67
CA ARG A 63 0.05 5.74 28.08
C ARG A 63 0.80 4.44 28.30
N GLU A 64 1.19 4.23 29.54
CA GLU A 64 1.68 2.94 30.01
C GLU A 64 0.52 1.94 30.18
N VAL A 65 0.82 0.66 29.97
CA VAL A 65 -0.11 -0.45 30.13
C VAL A 65 0.35 -1.31 31.30
N GLY A 66 -0.49 -1.36 32.33
CA GLY A 66 -0.23 -2.15 33.53
C GLY A 66 -0.42 -3.66 33.30
N HIS A 67 0.16 -4.45 34.20
CA HIS A 67 0.18 -5.91 34.11
C HIS A 67 -1.21 -6.57 34.02
N ALA A 68 -2.23 -6.00 34.68
CA ALA A 68 -3.60 -6.52 34.66
C ALA A 68 -4.29 -6.31 33.30
N GLU A 69 -4.00 -5.21 32.62
CA GLU A 69 -4.52 -4.92 31.29
C GLU A 69 -3.79 -5.74 30.22
N ALA A 70 -2.47 -5.86 30.34
CA ALA A 70 -1.66 -6.74 29.50
C ALA A 70 -2.19 -8.18 29.48
N ARG A 71 -2.62 -8.72 30.64
CA ARG A 71 -3.26 -10.04 30.74
C ARG A 71 -4.55 -10.15 29.93
N ARG A 72 -5.38 -9.11 29.96
CA ARG A 72 -6.65 -9.06 29.20
C ARG A 72 -6.39 -9.02 27.70
N ILE A 73 -5.40 -8.25 27.26
CA ILE A 73 -5.04 -8.09 25.84
C ILE A 73 -4.51 -9.40 25.24
N PHE A 74 -3.66 -10.14 25.95
CA PHE A 74 -3.00 -11.34 25.40
C PHE A 74 -3.64 -12.67 25.78
N GLY A 75 -4.70 -12.68 26.60
CA GLY A 75 -5.37 -13.92 27.01
C GLY A 75 -4.50 -14.86 27.83
N GLY A 76 -3.54 -14.33 28.60
CA GLY A 76 -2.56 -15.13 29.35
C GLY A 76 -1.60 -14.29 30.19
N ARG A 77 -0.61 -14.92 30.86
CA ARG A 77 0.45 -14.18 31.58
C ARG A 77 1.33 -13.45 30.57
N PRO A 78 1.41 -12.12 30.59
CA PRO A 78 2.26 -11.39 29.66
C PRO A 78 3.73 -11.71 29.98
N TRP A 79 4.49 -12.00 28.92
CA TRP A 79 5.93 -12.25 28.97
C TRP A 79 6.76 -11.06 29.45
N SER A 80 6.15 -9.87 29.57
CA SER A 80 6.75 -8.68 30.16
C SER A 80 5.74 -7.92 31.03
N GLN A 81 6.24 -7.27 32.07
CA GLN A 81 5.47 -6.39 32.94
C GLN A 81 5.31 -4.95 32.42
N TYR A 82 6.08 -4.56 31.39
CA TYR A 82 6.06 -3.21 30.84
C TYR A 82 5.44 -3.22 29.44
N GLY A 83 4.30 -2.55 29.32
CA GLY A 83 3.63 -2.30 28.06
C GLY A 83 3.34 -0.84 27.87
N VAL A 84 3.14 -0.45 26.62
CA VAL A 84 2.62 0.86 26.25
C VAL A 84 1.49 0.70 25.25
N ALA A 85 0.55 1.63 25.31
CA ALA A 85 -0.53 1.76 24.34
C ALA A 85 -0.29 2.97 23.44
N ALA A 86 -0.69 2.83 22.18
CA ALA A 86 -0.77 3.94 21.25
C ALA A 86 -1.73 5.01 21.79
N ASP A 87 -1.39 6.27 21.55
CA ASP A 87 -2.39 7.35 21.60
C ASP A 87 -3.44 7.07 20.53
N GLU A 88 -4.70 6.92 20.96
CA GLU A 88 -5.85 6.56 20.12
C GLU A 88 -6.03 7.51 18.93
N GLN A 89 -5.67 8.79 19.07
CA GLN A 89 -5.78 9.79 18.00
C GLN A 89 -4.67 9.64 16.93
N THR A 90 -3.63 8.87 17.23
CA THR A 90 -2.45 8.71 16.39
C THR A 90 -2.27 7.29 15.86
N MET A 91 -3.22 6.38 16.15
CA MET A 91 -3.14 4.99 15.74
C MET A 91 -3.04 4.86 14.23
N GLU A 92 -2.08 4.06 13.79
CA GLU A 92 -1.87 3.77 12.38
C GLU A 92 -1.92 2.27 12.13
N MET A 93 -2.34 1.92 10.92
CA MET A 93 -2.24 0.54 10.45
C MET A 93 -0.76 0.16 10.29
N PHE A 94 -0.42 -1.04 10.76
CA PHE A 94 0.10 -2.05 9.85
C PHE A 94 0.70 -1.66 8.50
N ARG A 95 2.03 -1.59 8.33
CA ARG A 95 2.65 -1.48 6.98
C ARG A 95 3.84 -2.40 6.80
N GLU A 96 4.33 -2.53 5.58
CA GLU A 96 5.52 -3.34 5.24
C GLU A 96 6.48 -2.49 4.40
N ILE A 97 7.27 -1.63 5.06
CA ILE A 97 8.23 -0.76 4.37
C ILE A 97 9.63 -1.37 4.46
N SER A 98 10.24 -1.70 3.32
CA SER A 98 11.61 -2.21 3.30
C SER A 98 12.62 -1.15 3.75
N LEU A 99 13.47 -1.51 4.70
CA LEU A 99 14.57 -0.69 5.19
C LEU A 99 15.93 -1.14 4.66
N ASN A 100 16.00 -2.11 3.74
CA ASN A 100 17.27 -2.71 3.32
C ASN A 100 18.30 -1.67 2.81
N ASN A 101 17.82 -0.63 2.10
CA ASN A 101 18.66 0.48 1.61
C ASN A 101 18.99 1.54 2.67
N GLU A 102 18.43 1.40 3.87
CA GLU A 102 18.48 2.36 4.97
C GLU A 102 19.26 1.81 6.18
N ILE A 103 19.51 0.50 6.26
CA ILE A 103 20.21 -0.18 7.37
C ILE A 103 21.52 0.54 7.72
N SER A 104 22.37 0.82 6.72
CA SER A 104 23.68 1.44 6.92
C SER A 104 23.60 2.93 7.28
N LYS A 105 22.42 3.55 7.11
CA LYS A 105 22.16 4.97 7.38
C LYS A 105 21.56 5.21 8.76
N LEU A 106 20.98 4.17 9.39
CA LEU A 106 20.42 4.29 10.73
C LEU A 106 21.53 4.48 11.79
N ARG A 107 21.29 5.43 12.69
CA ARG A 107 22.15 5.81 13.80
C ARG A 107 21.38 5.84 15.10
N PHE A 108 22.00 5.30 16.14
CA PHE A 108 21.45 5.13 17.47
C PHE A 108 22.28 5.90 18.48
N ILE A 109 21.62 6.46 19.48
CA ILE A 109 22.30 7.10 20.61
C ILE A 109 22.93 5.99 21.46
N SER A 110 24.27 5.89 21.40
CA SER A 110 25.04 4.85 22.06
C SER A 110 26.50 5.27 22.19
N LYS A 111 27.16 4.88 23.28
CA LYS A 111 28.59 5.13 23.51
C LYS A 111 29.51 4.10 22.83
N THR A 112 29.00 2.91 22.53
CA THR A 112 29.83 1.77 22.10
C THR A 112 29.52 1.30 20.67
N ASN A 113 28.25 1.33 20.28
CA ASN A 113 27.83 0.97 18.94
C ASN A 113 26.59 1.78 18.56
N ASP A 114 26.76 2.69 17.62
CA ASP A 114 25.74 3.62 17.14
C ASP A 114 25.09 3.16 15.82
N ARG A 115 25.43 2.00 15.26
CA ARG A 115 24.90 1.53 13.97
C ARG A 115 24.50 0.05 14.01
N LEU A 116 23.93 -0.44 12.90
CA LEU A 116 23.70 -1.87 12.67
C LEU A 116 24.83 -2.39 11.78
N LYS A 117 25.30 -3.61 12.05
CA LYS A 117 26.27 -4.31 11.20
C LYS A 117 25.50 -4.99 10.06
N TYR A 118 25.86 -4.66 8.83
CA TYR A 118 25.31 -5.23 7.61
C TYR A 118 26.37 -5.15 6.51
N ASP A 119 26.71 -6.28 5.92
CA ASP A 119 27.72 -6.39 4.87
C ASP A 119 27.14 -6.47 3.45
N GLY A 120 25.81 -6.33 3.31
CA GLY A 120 25.09 -6.44 2.04
C GLY A 120 24.57 -7.85 1.73
N SER A 121 24.99 -8.86 2.50
CA SER A 121 24.64 -10.26 2.27
C SER A 121 23.97 -10.92 3.48
N PHE A 122 24.42 -10.60 4.69
CA PHE A 122 23.90 -11.17 5.92
C PHE A 122 23.57 -10.08 6.94
N PHE A 123 22.39 -10.21 7.55
CA PHE A 123 21.93 -9.33 8.61
C PHE A 123 21.58 -10.15 9.86
N ASP A 124 22.33 -9.95 10.94
CA ASP A 124 22.02 -10.59 12.22
C ASP A 124 20.90 -9.83 12.95
N ALA A 125 19.69 -10.40 12.93
CA ALA A 125 18.51 -9.87 13.61
C ALA A 125 18.67 -9.79 15.14
N GLN A 126 19.64 -10.48 15.75
CA GLN A 126 19.89 -10.36 17.18
C GLN A 126 20.28 -8.93 17.58
N GLN A 127 20.85 -8.15 16.65
CA GLN A 127 21.19 -6.74 16.85
C GLN A 127 19.97 -5.85 17.14
N LEU A 128 18.76 -6.32 16.81
CA LEU A 128 17.50 -5.58 17.00
C LEU A 128 16.80 -5.91 18.34
N ARG A 129 17.23 -6.95 19.06
CA ARG A 129 16.59 -7.36 20.33
C ARG A 129 16.65 -6.28 21.40
N ALA A 130 17.62 -5.38 21.32
CA ALA A 130 17.72 -4.24 22.22
C ALA A 130 16.83 -3.08 21.74
N VAL A 131 16.06 -2.50 22.65
CA VAL A 131 15.34 -1.25 22.39
C VAL A 131 16.36 -0.11 22.38
N ARG A 132 16.68 0.41 21.20
CA ARG A 132 17.71 1.43 21.00
C ARG A 132 17.06 2.78 20.68
N GLU A 133 17.61 3.84 21.26
CA GLU A 133 17.20 5.21 20.95
C GLU A 133 17.82 5.64 19.63
N LEU A 134 17.03 6.22 18.73
CA LEU A 134 17.48 6.76 17.46
C LEU A 134 18.03 8.17 17.65
N THR A 135 19.01 8.53 16.82
CA THR A 135 19.36 9.96 16.65
C THR A 135 18.22 10.71 15.98
N THR A 136 18.14 12.03 16.16
CA THR A 136 17.14 12.88 15.49
C THR A 136 17.12 12.67 13.98
N ASN A 137 18.29 12.56 13.34
CA ASN A 137 18.38 12.36 11.89
C ASN A 137 17.81 11.01 11.45
N SER A 138 18.05 9.94 12.21
CA SER A 138 17.49 8.62 11.91
C SER A 138 15.99 8.53 12.20
N ALA A 139 15.53 9.18 13.28
CA ALA A 139 14.11 9.32 13.56
C ALA A 139 13.39 10.08 12.43
N SER A 140 13.94 11.21 11.98
CA SER A 140 13.39 11.96 10.84
C SER A 140 13.38 11.13 9.56
N ARG A 141 14.42 10.32 9.30
CA ARG A 141 14.47 9.40 8.15
C ARG A 141 13.38 8.34 8.20
N LEU A 142 13.20 7.66 9.33
CA LEU A 142 12.10 6.69 9.49
C LEU A 142 10.75 7.38 9.38
N ASN A 143 10.61 8.60 9.94
CA ASN A 143 9.39 9.37 9.80
C ASN A 143 9.15 9.80 8.36
N SER A 144 10.18 10.17 7.61
CA SER A 144 10.08 10.45 6.18
C SER A 144 9.63 9.21 5.42
N LEU A 145 10.19 8.02 5.67
CA LEU A 145 9.78 6.78 5.00
C LEU A 145 8.34 6.38 5.35
N TRP A 146 8.00 6.47 6.63
CA TRP A 146 6.67 6.18 7.15
C TRP A 146 5.64 7.21 6.68
N SER A 147 6.05 8.46 6.48
CA SER A 147 5.18 9.54 6.00
C SER A 147 5.20 9.68 4.49
N SER A 148 6.24 9.24 3.78
CA SER A 148 6.32 9.22 2.31
C SER A 148 5.45 8.12 1.74
N ASP A 149 5.14 7.12 2.55
CA ASP A 149 4.14 6.11 2.23
C ASP A 149 2.71 6.59 2.59
N LYS A 150 2.56 7.54 3.54
CA LYS A 150 1.36 8.42 3.60
C LYS A 150 1.35 9.45 2.47
N GLY A 151 2.52 9.80 1.94
CA GLY A 151 2.77 10.59 0.75
C GLY A 151 2.32 9.83 -0.48
N ARG A 152 2.53 8.51 -0.55
CA ARG A 152 1.88 7.64 -1.53
C ARG A 152 0.36 7.67 -1.38
N ILE A 153 -0.18 7.69 -0.16
CA ILE A 153 -1.64 7.84 0.04
C ILE A 153 -2.14 9.26 -0.27
N SER A 154 -1.37 10.32 -0.02
CA SER A 154 -1.75 11.72 -0.24
C SER A 154 -1.43 12.22 -1.66
N ASP A 155 -0.45 11.62 -2.30
CA ASP A 155 -0.08 11.75 -3.71
C ASP A 155 -0.95 10.80 -4.50
N THR A 156 -1.36 9.63 -4.01
CA THR A 156 -2.53 8.94 -4.58
C THR A 156 -3.76 9.75 -4.32
N ALA A 157 -4.01 10.36 -3.16
CA ALA A 157 -5.21 11.18 -2.96
C ALA A 157 -5.17 12.45 -3.81
N LYS A 158 -3.98 13.02 -4.07
CA LYS A 158 -3.79 14.11 -5.02
C LYS A 158 -3.92 13.63 -6.45
N ILE A 159 -3.32 12.52 -6.88
CA ILE A 159 -3.48 11.89 -8.21
C ILE A 159 -4.95 11.48 -8.43
N ILE A 160 -5.58 10.88 -7.43
CA ILE A 160 -7.02 10.61 -7.28
C ILE A 160 -7.77 11.94 -7.47
N ASN A 161 -7.40 13.02 -6.79
CA ASN A 161 -8.11 14.30 -6.89
C ASN A 161 -7.66 15.24 -8.04
N SER A 162 -6.57 14.95 -8.76
CA SER A 162 -5.92 15.89 -9.67
C SER A 162 -5.82 15.39 -11.10
N THR A 163 -5.69 14.07 -11.34
CA THR A 163 -5.42 13.55 -12.68
C THR A 163 -5.69 12.04 -12.75
N GLY A 164 -6.92 11.64 -13.08
CA GLY A 164 -7.24 10.24 -13.36
C GLY A 164 -8.69 10.02 -13.79
N GLY A 165 -8.95 8.97 -14.57
CA GLY A 165 -10.30 8.60 -14.99
C GLY A 165 -11.18 8.22 -13.80
N GLY A 166 -12.29 8.94 -13.59
CA GLY A 166 -13.30 8.61 -12.58
C GLY A 166 -13.40 9.55 -11.37
N PHE A 167 -12.59 10.62 -11.28
CA PHE A 167 -12.55 11.51 -10.11
C PHE A 167 -12.95 12.97 -10.38
N GLY A 168 -13.29 13.32 -11.62
CA GLY A 168 -13.93 14.60 -11.96
C GLY A 168 -15.44 14.58 -11.66
N THR A 169 -16.17 15.64 -12.04
CA THR A 169 -17.64 15.62 -11.95
C THR A 169 -18.21 14.50 -12.85
N PRO A 170 -19.38 13.92 -12.51
CA PRO A 170 -20.00 12.88 -13.33
C PRO A 170 -20.15 13.28 -14.80
N GLU A 171 -20.51 14.53 -15.07
CA GLU A 171 -20.67 15.06 -16.42
C GLU A 171 -19.34 15.12 -17.17
N ASN A 172 -18.25 15.48 -16.49
CA ASN A 172 -16.93 15.54 -17.11
C ASN A 172 -16.34 14.14 -17.34
N ASN A 173 -16.49 13.24 -16.36
CA ASN A 173 -16.05 11.85 -16.50
C ASN A 173 -16.74 11.17 -17.70
N LYS A 174 -18.05 11.40 -17.87
CA LYS A 174 -18.80 10.87 -19.01
C LYS A 174 -18.31 11.41 -20.35
N LYS A 175 -17.96 12.71 -20.42
CA LYS A 175 -17.39 13.30 -21.65
C LYS A 175 -16.03 12.69 -22.00
N VAL A 176 -15.19 12.50 -21.00
CA VAL A 176 -13.85 11.90 -21.11
C VAL A 176 -13.95 10.46 -21.60
N GLU A 177 -14.84 9.67 -21.00
CA GLU A 177 -15.11 8.28 -21.36
C GLU A 177 -15.60 8.14 -22.81
N ILE A 178 -16.62 8.92 -23.21
CA ILE A 178 -17.15 8.92 -24.59
C ILE A 178 -16.06 9.28 -25.60
N SER A 179 -15.24 10.29 -25.29
CA SER A 179 -14.15 10.72 -26.17
C SER A 179 -13.08 9.63 -26.33
N ALA A 180 -12.70 9.00 -25.22
CA ALA A 180 -11.74 7.89 -25.20
C ALA A 180 -12.23 6.69 -26.03
N ILE A 181 -13.46 6.23 -25.80
CA ILE A 181 -14.06 5.10 -26.55
C ILE A 181 -14.09 5.43 -28.05
N LYS A 182 -14.56 6.63 -28.41
CA LYS A 182 -14.59 7.07 -29.82
C LYS A 182 -13.20 7.02 -30.45
N HIS A 183 -12.17 7.52 -29.76
CA HIS A 183 -10.80 7.53 -30.25
C HIS A 183 -10.23 6.12 -30.40
N VAL A 184 -10.48 5.21 -29.44
CA VAL A 184 -10.07 3.80 -29.53
C VAL A 184 -10.75 3.09 -30.70
N ILE A 185 -12.05 3.28 -30.90
CA ILE A 185 -12.78 2.70 -32.04
C ILE A 185 -12.17 3.19 -33.37
N GLN A 186 -11.89 4.49 -33.50
CA GLN A 186 -11.26 5.04 -34.71
C GLN A 186 -9.86 4.46 -34.94
N TYR A 187 -9.03 4.40 -33.88
CA TYR A 187 -7.69 3.82 -33.92
C TYR A 187 -7.68 2.35 -34.41
N LEU A 188 -8.62 1.55 -33.90
CA LEU A 188 -8.75 0.13 -34.23
C LEU A 188 -9.32 -0.07 -35.64
N LYS A 189 -10.37 0.68 -36.01
CA LYS A 189 -10.95 0.64 -37.37
C LYS A 189 -9.92 1.00 -38.44
N ALA A 190 -9.10 2.03 -38.21
CA ALA A 190 -8.00 2.42 -39.11
C ALA A 190 -6.94 1.30 -39.28
N ARG A 191 -6.89 0.34 -38.34
CA ARG A 191 -6.02 -0.84 -38.38
C ARG A 191 -6.76 -2.12 -38.81
N ASN A 192 -7.93 -1.97 -39.43
CA ASN A 192 -8.77 -3.04 -39.97
C ASN A 192 -9.32 -4.02 -38.92
N TRP A 193 -9.55 -3.56 -37.69
CA TRP A 193 -10.31 -4.32 -36.70
C TRP A 193 -11.80 -4.09 -36.89
N LYS A 194 -12.59 -5.17 -36.80
CA LYS A 194 -14.04 -5.08 -36.58
C LYS A 194 -14.25 -4.85 -35.09
N VAL A 195 -15.00 -3.81 -34.72
CA VAL A 195 -15.18 -3.38 -33.33
C VAL A 195 -16.67 -3.27 -33.01
N ALA A 196 -17.09 -3.88 -31.91
CA ALA A 196 -18.44 -3.79 -31.35
C ALA A 196 -18.38 -3.29 -29.91
N SER A 197 -19.24 -2.33 -29.54
CA SER A 197 -19.44 -1.94 -28.13
C SER A 197 -20.37 -2.95 -27.45
N VAL A 198 -19.97 -3.42 -26.28
CA VAL A 198 -20.64 -4.47 -25.49
C VAL A 198 -20.76 -4.12 -24.01
N GLU A 199 -20.51 -2.86 -23.63
CA GLU A 199 -20.59 -2.37 -22.24
C GLU A 199 -21.94 -2.72 -21.58
N ALA A 200 -23.03 -2.57 -22.34
CA ALA A 200 -24.40 -2.84 -21.87
C ALA A 200 -24.65 -4.31 -21.52
N ASP A 201 -23.84 -5.23 -22.08
CA ASP A 201 -23.94 -6.67 -21.84
C ASP A 201 -23.31 -7.07 -20.48
N ARG A 202 -22.66 -6.14 -19.76
CA ARG A 202 -21.99 -6.36 -18.46
C ARG A 202 -20.96 -7.50 -18.49
N LYS A 203 -20.24 -7.63 -19.60
CA LYS A 203 -19.22 -8.68 -19.81
C LYS A 203 -17.92 -8.43 -19.04
N GLY A 204 -17.74 -7.21 -18.51
CA GLY A 204 -16.54 -6.77 -17.81
C GLY A 204 -15.47 -6.18 -18.74
N TYR A 205 -15.87 -5.70 -19.91
CA TYR A 205 -15.09 -4.91 -20.86
C TYR A 205 -16.04 -4.12 -21.79
N ASP A 206 -15.54 -3.05 -22.41
CA ASP A 206 -16.34 -2.14 -23.24
C ASP A 206 -16.46 -2.59 -24.69
N LEU A 207 -15.35 -3.05 -25.29
CA LEU A 207 -15.27 -3.32 -26.72
C LEU A 207 -14.86 -4.77 -27.01
N SER A 208 -15.58 -5.42 -27.92
CA SER A 208 -15.20 -6.69 -28.51
C SER A 208 -14.64 -6.46 -29.91
N CYS A 209 -13.39 -6.87 -30.13
CA CYS A 209 -12.66 -6.61 -31.37
C CYS A 209 -12.23 -7.91 -32.05
N GLN A 210 -12.32 -7.96 -33.38
CA GLN A 210 -11.88 -9.10 -34.18
C GLN A 210 -11.13 -8.68 -35.44
N LYS A 211 -10.03 -9.37 -35.75
CA LYS A 211 -9.27 -9.24 -36.99
C LYS A 211 -8.77 -10.61 -37.44
N GLY A 212 -9.41 -11.17 -38.46
CA GLY A 212 -9.18 -12.57 -38.84
C GLY A 212 -9.48 -13.51 -37.67
N HIS A 213 -8.47 -14.28 -37.25
CA HIS A 213 -8.53 -15.19 -36.10
C HIS A 213 -8.21 -14.51 -34.76
N GLN A 214 -7.68 -13.29 -34.79
CA GLN A 214 -7.33 -12.55 -33.57
C GLN A 214 -8.58 -11.94 -32.94
N LYS A 215 -8.65 -11.99 -31.62
CA LYS A 215 -9.71 -11.39 -30.80
C LYS A 215 -9.07 -10.52 -29.72
N MET A 216 -9.71 -9.41 -29.39
CA MET A 216 -9.36 -8.60 -28.23
C MET A 216 -10.64 -8.20 -27.51
N HIS A 217 -10.61 -8.28 -26.19
CA HIS A 217 -11.63 -7.73 -25.30
C HIS A 217 -11.01 -6.54 -24.59
N ILE A 218 -11.56 -5.35 -24.82
CA ILE A 218 -10.90 -4.09 -24.46
C ILE A 218 -11.75 -3.36 -23.44
N GLU A 219 -11.15 -3.07 -22.30
CA GLU A 219 -11.62 -2.09 -21.33
C GLU A 219 -10.97 -0.73 -21.65
N VAL A 220 -11.77 0.32 -21.82
CA VAL A 220 -11.29 1.65 -22.19
C VAL A 220 -11.29 2.55 -20.96
N LYS A 221 -10.13 3.12 -20.63
CA LYS A 221 -9.99 4.08 -19.52
C LYS A 221 -9.68 5.46 -20.03
N GLY A 222 -10.67 6.35 -20.04
CA GLY A 222 -10.49 7.76 -20.41
C GLY A 222 -9.86 8.57 -19.28
N ILE A 223 -8.84 9.38 -19.61
CA ILE A 223 -8.07 10.17 -18.65
C ILE A 223 -7.94 11.60 -19.18
N SER A 224 -8.26 12.60 -18.34
CA SER A 224 -8.17 14.02 -18.73
C SER A 224 -6.74 14.55 -18.80
N GLY A 225 -5.86 14.06 -17.91
CA GLY A 225 -4.45 14.46 -17.85
C GLY A 225 -3.54 13.61 -18.74
N SER A 226 -2.26 13.95 -18.73
CA SER A 226 -1.20 13.28 -19.49
C SER A 226 -0.60 12.06 -18.78
N GLU A 227 -0.83 11.91 -17.47
CA GLU A 227 -0.38 10.79 -16.65
C GLU A 227 -1.37 9.63 -16.70
N VAL A 228 -0.87 8.39 -16.80
CA VAL A 228 -1.73 7.20 -16.85
C VAL A 228 -2.12 6.78 -15.43
N ALA A 229 -3.25 7.29 -14.96
CA ALA A 229 -3.90 6.88 -13.72
C ALA A 229 -5.40 6.70 -13.92
N PHE A 230 -5.96 5.59 -13.45
CA PHE A 230 -7.38 5.24 -13.62
C PHE A 230 -7.86 4.30 -12.52
N ILE A 231 -9.18 4.28 -12.29
CA ILE A 231 -9.84 3.31 -11.42
C ILE A 231 -10.11 2.03 -12.23
N ILE A 232 -9.87 0.89 -11.61
CA ILE A 232 -10.27 -0.42 -12.13
C ILE A 232 -11.20 -1.11 -11.14
N THR A 233 -12.28 -1.72 -11.63
CA THR A 233 -13.20 -2.47 -10.77
C THR A 233 -12.69 -3.89 -10.51
N ASN A 234 -13.19 -4.53 -9.45
CA ASN A 234 -12.88 -5.93 -9.17
C ASN A 234 -13.31 -6.86 -10.32
N GLY A 235 -14.40 -6.54 -11.02
CA GLY A 235 -14.87 -7.32 -12.17
C GLY A 235 -13.90 -7.25 -13.35
N GLU A 236 -13.41 -6.05 -13.67
CA GLU A 236 -12.39 -5.83 -14.69
C GLU A 236 -11.06 -6.52 -14.33
N MET A 237 -10.62 -6.43 -13.07
CA MET A 237 -9.41 -7.12 -12.61
C MET A 237 -9.52 -8.65 -12.76
N ILE A 238 -10.65 -9.23 -12.35
CA ILE A 238 -10.88 -10.67 -12.51
C ILE A 238 -10.86 -11.04 -14.00
N ARG A 239 -11.50 -10.24 -14.86
CA ARG A 239 -11.53 -10.50 -16.30
C ARG A 239 -10.11 -10.44 -16.89
N ALA A 240 -9.32 -9.43 -16.55
CA ALA A 240 -7.94 -9.31 -16.99
C ALA A 240 -7.09 -10.54 -16.64
N GLN A 241 -7.29 -11.12 -15.46
CA GLN A 241 -6.56 -12.30 -15.01
C GLN A 241 -7.00 -13.60 -15.69
N GLN A 242 -8.26 -13.69 -16.11
CA GLN A 242 -8.85 -14.93 -16.64
C GLN A 242 -8.88 -15.00 -18.17
N ASP A 243 -8.84 -13.85 -18.84
CA ASP A 243 -8.98 -13.75 -20.28
C ASP A 243 -7.68 -13.29 -20.92
N GLY A 244 -6.96 -14.22 -21.56
CA GLY A 244 -5.70 -13.94 -22.24
C GLY A 244 -5.82 -13.01 -23.46
N ASN A 245 -7.04 -12.63 -23.88
CA ASN A 245 -7.27 -11.64 -24.92
C ASN A 245 -7.75 -10.29 -24.35
N PHE A 246 -7.69 -10.10 -23.02
CA PHE A 246 -8.11 -8.87 -22.37
C PHE A 246 -7.01 -7.81 -22.41
N TYR A 247 -7.38 -6.58 -22.76
CA TYR A 247 -6.49 -5.43 -22.81
C TYR A 247 -7.14 -4.21 -22.18
N ILE A 248 -6.32 -3.38 -21.53
CA ILE A 248 -6.70 -2.04 -21.11
C ILE A 248 -6.15 -1.05 -22.14
N TYR A 249 -7.05 -0.22 -22.68
CA TYR A 249 -6.68 0.92 -23.51
C TYR A 249 -6.89 2.19 -22.69
N ALA A 250 -5.82 2.68 -22.08
CA ALA A 250 -5.82 3.94 -21.35
C ALA A 250 -5.61 5.10 -22.32
N VAL A 251 -6.50 6.09 -22.33
CA VAL A 251 -6.45 7.24 -23.22
C VAL A 251 -6.17 8.50 -22.41
N THR A 252 -4.94 8.98 -22.44
CA THR A 252 -4.55 10.27 -21.81
C THR A 252 -4.92 11.44 -22.70
N ASP A 253 -5.05 12.63 -22.11
CA ASP A 253 -5.43 13.86 -22.82
C ASP A 253 -6.73 13.67 -23.64
N ALA A 254 -7.68 12.87 -23.14
CA ALA A 254 -8.75 12.23 -23.93
C ALA A 254 -9.72 13.20 -24.63
N THR A 255 -9.84 14.44 -24.16
CA THR A 255 -10.73 15.47 -24.75
C THR A 255 -9.97 16.56 -25.51
N SER A 256 -8.64 16.49 -25.57
CA SER A 256 -7.79 17.52 -26.21
C SER A 256 -6.89 16.92 -27.29
N ASN A 257 -5.88 16.16 -26.91
CA ASN A 257 -4.94 15.50 -27.83
C ASN A 257 -4.74 14.03 -27.43
N PRO A 258 -5.72 13.16 -27.72
CA PRO A 258 -5.78 11.83 -27.15
C PRO A 258 -4.57 10.96 -27.50
N LYS A 259 -4.02 10.25 -26.50
CA LYS A 259 -2.94 9.27 -26.69
C LYS A 259 -3.32 7.94 -26.07
N ILE A 260 -3.17 6.86 -26.85
CA ILE A 260 -3.53 5.51 -26.44
C ILE A 260 -2.30 4.80 -25.86
N HIS A 261 -2.46 4.26 -24.66
CA HIS A 261 -1.54 3.34 -24.00
C HIS A 261 -2.23 1.99 -23.84
N ILE A 262 -1.54 0.90 -24.17
CA ILE A 262 -2.10 -0.45 -24.23
C ILE A 262 -1.39 -1.32 -23.20
N TYR A 263 -2.17 -2.04 -22.39
CA TYR A 263 -1.65 -2.95 -21.36
C TYR A 263 -2.41 -4.27 -21.39
N ASP A 264 -1.68 -5.38 -21.40
CA ASP A 264 -2.22 -6.69 -21.03
C ASP A 264 -2.19 -6.89 -19.49
N CYS A 265 -2.63 -8.05 -19.01
CA CYS A 265 -2.68 -8.33 -17.56
C CYS A 265 -1.30 -8.43 -16.88
N ILE A 266 -0.27 -8.87 -17.63
CA ILE A 266 1.10 -8.96 -17.12
C ILE A 266 1.63 -7.54 -16.93
N GLN A 267 1.51 -6.71 -17.97
CA GLN A 267 1.93 -5.32 -17.95
C GLN A 267 1.15 -4.48 -16.94
N LEU A 268 -0.14 -4.77 -16.74
CA LEU A 268 -0.93 -4.12 -15.69
C LEU A 268 -0.34 -4.39 -14.30
N THR A 269 0.12 -5.61 -14.05
CA THR A 269 0.69 -6.01 -12.75
C THR A 269 2.13 -5.52 -12.57
N GLU A 270 2.92 -5.50 -13.64
CA GLU A 270 4.33 -5.11 -13.59
C GLU A 270 4.55 -3.59 -13.58
N LYS A 271 3.68 -2.83 -14.26
CA LYS A 271 3.86 -1.38 -14.48
C LYS A 271 3.05 -0.49 -13.56
N PHE A 272 2.04 -1.04 -12.87
CA PHE A 272 1.16 -0.26 -12.01
C PHE A 272 1.20 -0.74 -10.57
N GLU A 273 1.14 0.23 -9.68
CA GLU A 273 0.81 0.00 -8.28
C GLU A 273 -0.72 0.02 -8.13
N ILE A 274 -1.29 -1.09 -7.68
CA ILE A 274 -2.75 -1.23 -7.52
C ILE A 274 -3.11 -1.09 -6.05
N ILE A 275 -3.80 -0.01 -5.72
CA ILE A 275 -4.20 0.31 -4.33
C ILE A 275 -5.72 0.20 -4.21
N PRO A 276 -6.26 -0.56 -3.22
CA PRO A 276 -7.69 -0.62 -2.97
C PRO A 276 -8.25 0.74 -2.54
N ILE A 277 -9.27 1.24 -3.25
CA ILE A 277 -9.91 2.53 -2.95
C ILE A 277 -11.35 2.41 -2.42
N ALA A 278 -12.00 1.26 -2.61
CA ALA A 278 -13.37 1.03 -2.16
C ALA A 278 -13.58 -0.45 -1.80
N PHE A 279 -14.34 -0.69 -0.72
CA PHE A 279 -14.76 -2.02 -0.29
C PHE A 279 -16.28 -2.08 -0.25
N ARG A 280 -16.84 -3.16 -0.78
CA ARG A 280 -18.28 -3.44 -0.67
C ARG A 280 -18.52 -4.41 0.49
N VAL A 281 -19.37 -4.03 1.44
CA VAL A 281 -19.79 -4.86 2.56
C VAL A 281 -21.20 -5.41 2.30
N PHE A 282 -21.42 -6.70 2.55
CA PHE A 282 -22.73 -7.32 2.54
C PHE A 282 -22.85 -8.33 3.70
N LYS A 283 -24.09 -8.59 4.15
CA LYS A 283 -24.36 -9.56 5.21
C LYS A 283 -24.08 -10.97 4.69
N LYS A 284 -23.26 -11.75 5.41
CA LYS A 284 -23.06 -13.18 5.10
C LYS A 284 -24.42 -13.89 5.22
N GLN A 285 -24.83 -14.61 4.19
CA GLN A 285 -25.96 -15.52 4.30
C GLN A 285 -25.55 -16.65 5.26
N SER A 286 -26.26 -16.77 6.38
CA SER A 286 -26.13 -17.92 7.28
C SER A 286 -26.45 -19.17 6.47
N ARG A 287 -25.54 -20.15 6.46
CA ARG A 287 -25.88 -21.51 6.00
C ARG A 287 -26.87 -22.14 6.97
#